data_AF-A0A5J4Y3J1-F1
#
_entry.id   AF-A0A5J4Y3J1-F1
#
_cell.length_a   1.000
_cell.length_b   1.000
_cell.length_c   1.000
_cell.angle_alpha   90.00
_cell.angle_beta   90.00
_cell.angle_gamma   90.00
#
_symmetry.space_group_name_H-M   'P 1'
#
loop_
_entity.id
_entity.type
_entity.pdbx_description
1 polymer ?
#
loop_
_entity_poly.entity_id
_entity_poly.type
_entity_poly.pdbx_seq_one_letter_code
_entity_poly.pdbx_strand_id
1 'polypeptide(L)'
;MKCNIWRRKHEWIVKGGEEVRIDQRIEQLFDVMNGLMHGQPGAAVHSLQVRTYDVVPITPSLGMVAFVAGTTPLKALLTDPALIPGEAIAAADEKYSRFIMAKGGNLDRAGLRYEKMFRAAGRQETVAHLQSVQSLVRWDSLREALLRVAGGPELFLSMRGTYTASLAAVSMAGYVAGVGDRHTDNFLVDLNSGALVPIDFGQAPSQLAYHIHPLSCHAGYSFGTAVQVLPIPELMPFRLTRQMSGALQPHDALALLQPPCTLVMTALRSGKDILEGIMGVFMREPLLDWQREARVVNAKRSVPASAKDAVSAAETADPADMHVNLKVDNARRKLAGEHPADIMLQELATKHGNTAHWQALQAIVKGDANHNYRATVMSNQKLNVDDQVRCLLDQATDPNILGRSWQGWKPWL
;
A
#
# COMPACT_ATOMS: atom_id res chain seq x y z
N MET A 1 -13.62 -40.97 -22.65
CA MET A 1 -12.71 -40.46 -21.59
C MET A 1 -13.55 -39.78 -20.51
N LYS A 2 -13.71 -40.38 -19.32
CA LYS A 2 -14.32 -39.70 -18.15
C LYS A 2 -13.22 -38.90 -17.46
N CYS A 3 -13.32 -37.58 -17.52
CA CYS A 3 -12.36 -36.68 -16.89
C CYS A 3 -12.61 -36.67 -15.36
N ASN A 4 -11.79 -37.40 -14.61
CA ASN A 4 -11.85 -37.50 -13.14
C ASN A 4 -11.20 -36.28 -12.43
N ILE A 5 -11.47 -35.05 -12.89
CA ILE A 5 -10.94 -33.82 -12.26
C ILE A 5 -11.72 -33.48 -10.96
N TRP A 6 -12.92 -34.04 -10.78
CA TRP A 6 -13.87 -33.67 -9.71
C TRP A 6 -13.58 -34.17 -8.28
N ARG A 7 -12.39 -34.70 -7.96
CA ARG A 7 -12.07 -35.15 -6.59
C ARG A 7 -11.45 -34.07 -5.70
N ARG A 8 -11.14 -32.88 -6.23
CA ARG A 8 -10.62 -31.76 -5.44
C ARG A 8 -11.75 -30.77 -5.16
N LYS A 9 -11.94 -30.44 -3.88
CA LYS A 9 -12.84 -29.36 -3.46
C LYS A 9 -12.13 -28.04 -3.74
N HIS A 10 -12.82 -27.11 -4.39
CA HIS A 10 -12.35 -25.76 -4.62
C HIS A 10 -13.28 -24.80 -3.88
N GLU A 11 -12.70 -23.97 -3.02
CA GLU A 11 -13.44 -22.99 -2.24
C GLU A 11 -13.35 -21.63 -2.93
N TRP A 12 -14.48 -20.93 -3.00
CA TRP A 12 -14.63 -19.65 -3.68
C TRP A 12 -15.42 -18.69 -2.80
N ILE A 13 -15.05 -17.42 -2.84
CA ILE A 13 -15.79 -16.32 -2.25
C ILE A 13 -16.60 -15.67 -3.37
N VAL A 14 -17.92 -15.55 -3.17
CA VAL A 14 -18.79 -14.80 -4.09
C VAL A 14 -18.85 -13.35 -3.62
N LYS A 15 -18.31 -12.43 -4.43
CA LYS A 15 -18.40 -10.99 -4.20
C LYS A 15 -19.56 -10.42 -5.02
N GLY A 16 -20.64 -10.06 -4.35
CA GLY A 16 -21.81 -9.43 -4.95
C GLY A 16 -21.87 -7.93 -4.62
N GLY A 17 -22.26 -7.11 -5.60
CA GLY A 17 -22.33 -5.66 -5.47
C GLY A 17 -21.02 -4.93 -5.77
N GLU A 18 -19.95 -5.65 -6.14
CA GLU A 18 -18.61 -5.09 -6.36
C GLU A 18 -18.07 -5.47 -7.75
N GLU A 19 -17.22 -4.61 -8.31
CA GLU A 19 -16.59 -4.82 -9.60
C GLU A 19 -15.18 -5.42 -9.43
N VAL A 20 -15.05 -6.74 -9.52
CA VAL A 20 -13.77 -7.45 -9.29
C VAL A 20 -12.79 -7.42 -10.47
N ARG A 21 -13.08 -6.66 -11.53
CA ARG A 21 -12.20 -6.57 -12.71
C ARG A 21 -10.85 -5.95 -12.37
N ILE A 22 -10.83 -4.99 -11.44
CA ILE A 22 -9.59 -4.38 -10.95
C ILE A 22 -8.70 -5.43 -10.30
N ASP A 23 -9.26 -6.23 -9.40
CA ASP A 23 -8.56 -7.33 -8.74
C ASP A 23 -8.00 -8.32 -9.76
N GLN A 24 -8.82 -8.74 -10.75
CA GLN A 24 -8.35 -9.63 -11.82
C GLN A 24 -7.16 -9.06 -12.59
N ARG A 25 -7.17 -7.76 -12.91
CA ARG A 25 -6.08 -7.12 -13.66
C ARG A 25 -4.82 -7.02 -12.83
N ILE A 26 -4.94 -6.79 -11.52
CA ILE A 26 -3.81 -6.74 -10.60
C ILE A 26 -3.19 -8.13 -10.42
N GLU A 27 -4.01 -9.18 -10.30
CA GLU A 27 -3.54 -10.58 -10.28
C GLU A 27 -2.80 -10.94 -11.57
N GLN A 28 -3.35 -10.59 -12.74
CA GLN A 28 -2.67 -10.79 -14.03
C GLN A 28 -1.35 -10.01 -14.13
N LEU A 29 -1.32 -8.78 -13.60
CA LEU A 29 -0.10 -8.00 -13.55
C LEU A 29 0.95 -8.66 -12.64
N PHE A 30 0.53 -9.21 -11.49
CA PHE A 30 1.42 -9.96 -10.61
C PHE A 30 1.93 -11.24 -11.24
N ASP A 31 1.13 -11.96 -12.03
CA ASP A 31 1.62 -13.12 -12.79
C ASP A 31 2.72 -12.74 -13.78
N VAL A 32 2.58 -11.61 -14.47
CA VAL A 32 3.63 -11.09 -15.36
C VAL A 32 4.88 -10.71 -14.56
N MET A 33 4.71 -9.99 -13.45
CA MET A 33 5.81 -9.62 -12.57
C MET A 33 6.53 -10.87 -12.01
N ASN A 34 5.79 -11.92 -11.67
CA ASN A 34 6.32 -13.21 -11.28
C ASN A 34 7.16 -13.81 -12.41
N GLY A 35 6.67 -13.81 -13.65
CA GLY A 35 7.45 -14.26 -14.80
C GLY A 35 8.78 -13.51 -14.95
N LEU A 36 8.77 -12.18 -14.75
CA LEU A 36 9.99 -11.37 -14.77
C LEU A 36 10.94 -11.71 -13.61
N MET A 37 10.42 -11.92 -12.40
CA MET A 37 11.21 -12.30 -11.23
C MET A 37 11.87 -13.67 -11.43
N HIS A 38 11.15 -14.67 -11.94
CA HIS A 38 11.72 -15.99 -12.23
C HIS A 38 12.85 -15.96 -13.26
N GLY A 39 12.81 -14.99 -14.20
CA GLY A 39 13.87 -14.78 -15.18
C GLY A 39 15.13 -14.08 -14.65
N GLN A 40 15.10 -13.51 -13.44
CA GLN A 40 16.27 -12.81 -12.89
C GLN A 40 17.29 -13.74 -12.24
N PRO A 41 18.58 -13.63 -12.59
CA PRO A 41 19.65 -14.33 -11.88
C PRO A 41 19.62 -14.03 -10.38
N GLY A 42 19.67 -15.08 -9.54
CA GLY A 42 19.63 -14.95 -8.09
C GLY A 42 18.23 -14.84 -7.47
N ALA A 43 17.18 -14.57 -8.25
CA ALA A 43 15.81 -14.54 -7.72
C ALA A 43 15.29 -15.93 -7.30
N ALA A 44 15.75 -16.99 -7.98
CA ALA A 44 15.44 -18.37 -7.63
C ALA A 44 15.95 -18.78 -6.23
N VAL A 45 17.10 -18.23 -5.81
CA VAL A 45 17.68 -18.50 -4.47
C VAL A 45 16.74 -18.03 -3.36
N HIS A 46 16.04 -16.92 -3.60
CA HIS A 46 15.11 -16.33 -2.65
C HIS A 46 13.66 -16.76 -2.88
N SER A 47 13.35 -17.57 -3.91
CA SER A 47 11.97 -17.94 -4.28
C SER A 47 11.03 -16.72 -4.37
N LEU A 48 11.51 -15.64 -5.01
CA LEU A 48 10.79 -14.38 -5.09
C LEU A 48 9.56 -14.50 -5.99
N GLN A 49 8.38 -14.42 -5.38
CA GLN A 49 7.11 -14.37 -6.08
C GLN A 49 6.04 -13.70 -5.21
N VAL A 50 5.10 -13.03 -5.86
CA VAL A 50 3.82 -12.66 -5.26
C VAL A 50 2.89 -13.87 -5.41
N ARG A 51 2.31 -14.36 -4.32
CA ARG A 51 1.31 -15.43 -4.42
C ARG A 51 0.03 -14.86 -5.03
N THR A 52 -0.30 -15.33 -6.22
CA THR A 52 -1.52 -14.95 -6.96
C THR A 52 -2.67 -15.92 -6.71
N TYR A 53 -3.90 -15.47 -6.98
CA TYR A 53 -5.12 -16.26 -6.87
C TYR A 53 -6.13 -15.90 -7.96
N ASP A 54 -7.01 -16.84 -8.30
CA ASP A 54 -7.95 -16.65 -9.39
C ASP A 54 -9.06 -15.67 -9.02
N VAL A 55 -9.28 -14.68 -9.89
CA VAL A 55 -10.42 -13.76 -9.83
C VAL A 55 -11.20 -13.85 -11.15
N VAL A 56 -12.49 -14.18 -11.03
CA VAL A 56 -13.39 -14.40 -12.15
C VAL A 56 -14.55 -13.42 -12.08
N PRO A 57 -14.51 -12.30 -12.82
CA PRO A 57 -15.66 -11.42 -12.98
C PRO A 57 -16.75 -12.15 -13.79
N ILE A 58 -17.97 -12.20 -13.27
CA ILE A 58 -19.13 -12.81 -13.94
C ILE A 58 -19.96 -11.71 -14.61
N THR A 59 -20.22 -10.63 -13.87
CA THR A 59 -20.92 -9.43 -14.34
C THR A 59 -20.22 -8.19 -13.76
N PRO A 60 -20.56 -6.96 -14.19
CA PRO A 60 -19.99 -5.73 -13.62
C PRO A 60 -20.19 -5.56 -12.10
N SER A 61 -21.12 -6.29 -11.48
CA SER A 61 -21.42 -6.24 -10.04
C SER A 61 -21.39 -7.60 -9.36
N LEU A 62 -20.87 -8.64 -10.01
CA LEU A 62 -20.78 -9.98 -9.45
C LEU A 62 -19.48 -10.64 -9.91
N GLY A 63 -18.72 -11.17 -8.97
CA GLY A 63 -17.52 -11.93 -9.25
C GLY A 63 -17.28 -13.05 -8.26
N MET A 64 -16.34 -13.93 -8.61
CA MET A 64 -15.85 -14.98 -7.75
C MET A 64 -14.34 -14.80 -7.53
N VAL A 65 -13.90 -14.99 -6.29
CA VAL A 65 -12.50 -14.93 -5.89
C VAL A 65 -12.12 -16.26 -5.27
N ALA A 66 -11.01 -16.86 -5.68
CA ALA A 66 -10.54 -18.12 -5.11
C ALA A 66 -10.20 -17.93 -3.64
N PHE A 67 -10.68 -18.84 -2.79
CA PHE A 67 -10.34 -18.81 -1.37
C PHE A 67 -8.90 -19.28 -1.16
N VAL A 68 -8.08 -18.45 -0.52
CA VAL A 68 -6.69 -18.79 -0.24
C VAL A 68 -6.61 -19.61 1.04
N ALA A 69 -6.79 -20.92 0.92
CA ALA A 69 -6.82 -21.84 2.06
C ALA A 69 -5.49 -21.86 2.85
N GLY A 70 -5.59 -22.15 4.16
CA GLY A 70 -4.43 -22.24 5.06
C GLY A 70 -3.87 -20.87 5.48
N THR A 71 -4.57 -19.78 5.16
CA THR A 71 -4.14 -18.43 5.49
C THR A 71 -4.95 -17.82 6.63
N THR A 72 -4.36 -16.85 7.33
CA THR A 72 -5.01 -16.07 8.39
C THR A 72 -4.76 -14.58 8.15
N PRO A 73 -5.75 -13.69 8.34
CA PRO A 73 -5.52 -12.26 8.23
C PRO A 73 -4.41 -11.80 9.17
N LEU A 74 -3.49 -10.98 8.65
CA LEU A 74 -2.36 -10.46 9.40
C LEU A 74 -2.83 -9.77 10.68
N LYS A 75 -3.92 -8.99 10.62
CA LYS A 75 -4.54 -8.38 11.81
C LYS A 75 -4.83 -9.39 12.91
N ALA A 76 -5.40 -10.55 12.58
CA ALA A 76 -5.73 -11.57 13.56
C ALA A 76 -4.48 -12.10 14.27
N LEU A 77 -3.35 -12.25 13.56
CA LEU A 77 -2.07 -12.61 14.16
C LEU A 77 -1.46 -11.47 14.99
N LEU A 78 -1.60 -10.22 14.55
CA LEU A 78 -1.05 -9.06 15.23
C LEU A 78 -1.86 -8.63 16.46
N THR A 79 -3.12 -9.08 16.57
CA THR A 79 -4.04 -8.73 17.67
C THR A 79 -4.54 -9.96 18.42
N ASP A 80 -3.82 -11.07 18.32
CA ASP A 80 -4.13 -12.30 19.05
C ASP A 80 -4.23 -12.01 20.55
N PRO A 81 -5.40 -12.20 21.19
CA PRO A 81 -5.58 -11.97 22.62
C PRO A 81 -4.63 -12.78 23.51
N ALA A 82 -4.12 -13.92 23.03
CA ALA A 82 -3.12 -14.72 23.74
C ALA A 82 -1.72 -14.12 23.72
N LEU A 83 -1.48 -13.10 22.88
CA LEU A 83 -0.21 -12.38 22.78
C LEU A 83 -0.36 -10.95 23.30
N ILE A 84 -1.42 -10.24 22.91
CA ILE A 84 -1.67 -8.85 23.32
C ILE A 84 -3.06 -8.76 23.94
N PRO A 85 -3.18 -8.35 25.22
CA PRO A 85 -4.47 -8.10 25.83
C PRO A 85 -5.27 -7.06 25.04
N GLY A 86 -6.59 -7.25 24.92
CA GLY A 86 -7.46 -6.33 24.19
C GLY A 86 -7.41 -4.90 24.76
N GLU A 87 -7.19 -4.77 26.07
CA GLU A 87 -7.02 -3.48 26.74
C GLU A 87 -5.78 -2.73 26.25
N ALA A 88 -4.69 -3.43 25.93
CA ALA A 88 -3.48 -2.82 25.42
C ALA A 88 -3.67 -2.25 24.00
N ILE A 89 -4.43 -2.97 23.14
CA ILE A 89 -4.82 -2.49 21.82
C ILE A 89 -5.72 -1.25 21.95
N ALA A 90 -6.74 -1.31 22.81
CA ALA A 90 -7.64 -0.19 23.04
C ALA A 90 -6.90 1.05 23.58
N ALA A 91 -5.98 0.86 24.53
CA ALA A 91 -5.15 1.92 25.07
C ALA A 91 -4.22 2.54 24.00
N ALA A 92 -3.68 1.73 23.09
CA ALA A 92 -2.86 2.19 21.97
C ALA A 92 -3.69 3.01 20.97
N ASP A 93 -4.88 2.52 20.58
CA ASP A 93 -5.83 3.23 19.72
C ASP A 93 -6.22 4.58 20.34
N GLU A 94 -6.62 4.60 21.61
CA GLU A 94 -7.01 5.82 22.31
C GLU A 94 -5.84 6.82 22.41
N LYS A 95 -4.64 6.34 22.77
CA LYS A 95 -3.45 7.19 22.89
C LYS A 95 -3.06 7.81 21.55
N TYR A 96 -3.13 7.04 20.46
CA TYR A 96 -2.86 7.52 19.10
C TYR A 96 -3.88 8.57 18.68
N SER A 97 -5.17 8.29 18.83
CA SER A 97 -6.24 9.24 18.49
C SER A 97 -6.17 10.52 19.33
N ARG A 98 -5.82 10.43 20.61
CA ARG A 98 -5.70 11.61 21.50
C ARG A 98 -4.64 12.60 21.01
N PHE A 99 -3.51 12.13 20.48
CA PHE A 99 -2.49 13.02 19.91
C PHE A 99 -2.99 13.73 18.66
N ILE A 100 -3.67 13.01 17.76
CA ILE A 100 -4.27 13.59 16.55
C ILE A 100 -5.31 14.64 16.92
N MET A 101 -6.14 14.39 17.94
CA MET A 101 -7.12 15.36 18.44
C MET A 101 -6.45 16.58 19.08
N ALA A 102 -5.39 16.38 19.87
CA ALA A 102 -4.65 17.46 20.51
C ALA A 102 -4.00 18.40 19.49
N LYS A 103 -3.46 17.87 18.38
CA LYS A 103 -2.78 18.66 17.34
C LYS A 103 -3.70 19.18 16.24
N GLY A 104 -4.73 18.42 15.90
CA GLY A 104 -5.68 18.74 14.84
C GLY A 104 -6.92 19.51 15.32
N GLY A 105 -7.19 19.51 16.62
CA GLY A 105 -8.41 20.06 17.23
C GLY A 105 -9.62 19.13 17.13
N ASN A 106 -10.66 19.45 17.90
CA ASN A 106 -11.92 18.72 17.89
C ASN A 106 -12.81 19.16 16.72
N LEU A 107 -12.50 18.67 15.51
CA LEU A 107 -13.26 18.95 14.29
C LEU A 107 -14.06 17.72 13.87
N ASP A 108 -15.30 17.89 13.42
CA ASP A 108 -16.14 16.77 12.96
C ASP A 108 -15.57 16.07 11.72
N ARG A 109 -14.91 16.83 10.84
CA ARG A 109 -14.28 16.29 9.62
C ARG A 109 -12.85 15.83 9.91
N ALA A 110 -12.65 14.51 9.89
CA ALA A 110 -11.34 13.89 10.09
C ALA A 110 -10.26 14.45 9.15
N GLY A 111 -10.57 14.67 7.86
CA GLY A 111 -9.61 15.25 6.91
C GLY A 111 -8.98 16.56 7.40
N LEU A 112 -9.81 17.56 7.74
CA LEU A 112 -9.37 18.87 8.23
C LEU A 112 -8.54 18.77 9.53
N ARG A 113 -8.85 17.79 10.38
CA ARG A 113 -8.09 17.51 11.61
C ARG A 113 -6.65 17.10 11.28
N TYR A 114 -6.49 16.20 10.31
CA TYR A 114 -5.16 15.78 9.84
C TYR A 114 -4.43 16.94 9.15
N GLU A 115 -5.09 17.76 8.34
CA GLU A 115 -4.48 18.94 7.71
C GLU A 115 -3.90 19.92 8.75
N LYS A 116 -4.60 20.14 9.87
CA LYS A 116 -4.07 20.94 10.99
C LYS A 116 -2.92 20.23 11.69
N MET A 117 -3.05 18.93 11.97
CA MET A 117 -2.00 18.14 12.63
C MET A 117 -0.70 18.11 11.80
N PHE A 118 -0.76 17.96 10.48
CA PHE A 118 0.40 17.99 9.60
C PHE A 118 1.23 19.27 9.76
N ARG A 119 0.57 20.41 9.98
CA ARG A 119 1.24 21.71 10.19
C ARG A 119 1.71 21.92 11.64
N ALA A 120 0.93 21.44 12.61
CA ALA A 120 1.15 21.76 14.01
C ALA A 120 2.14 20.82 14.72
N ALA A 121 2.19 19.54 14.33
CA ALA A 121 3.04 18.56 15.00
C ALA A 121 4.48 18.63 14.48
N GLY A 122 5.45 18.79 15.38
CA GLY A 122 6.88 18.74 15.06
C GLY A 122 7.38 17.30 14.86
N ARG A 123 8.52 17.12 14.20
CA ARG A 123 9.12 15.79 13.97
C ARG A 123 9.39 15.05 15.27
N GLN A 124 10.20 15.62 16.16
CA GLN A 124 10.62 14.97 17.41
C GLN A 124 9.42 14.54 18.26
N GLU A 125 8.43 15.42 18.38
CA GLU A 125 7.19 15.13 19.10
C GLU A 125 6.40 13.98 18.46
N THR A 126 6.26 13.98 17.14
CA THR A 126 5.56 12.91 16.40
C THR A 126 6.25 11.56 16.57
N VAL A 127 7.59 11.53 16.48
CA VAL A 127 8.39 10.32 16.67
C VAL A 127 8.26 9.79 18.10
N ALA A 128 8.43 10.66 19.09
CA ALA A 128 8.30 10.29 20.50
C ALA A 128 6.88 9.78 20.82
N HIS A 129 5.86 10.41 20.24
CA HIS A 129 4.48 9.96 20.36
C HIS A 129 4.29 8.54 19.80
N LEU A 130 4.73 8.28 18.56
CA LEU A 130 4.60 6.95 17.95
C LEU A 130 5.30 5.87 18.78
N GLN A 131 6.53 6.13 19.22
CA GLN A 131 7.28 5.21 20.09
C GLN A 131 6.56 4.94 21.41
N SER A 132 5.94 5.98 21.99
CA SER A 132 5.16 5.87 23.23
C SER A 132 3.85 5.08 23.06
N VAL A 133 3.26 5.08 21.86
CA VAL A 133 2.11 4.22 21.54
C VAL A 133 2.59 2.78 21.33
N GLN A 134 3.64 2.61 20.54
CA GLN A 134 4.26 1.31 20.28
C GLN A 134 4.69 0.61 21.56
N SER A 135 5.16 1.32 22.59
CA SER A 135 5.58 0.70 23.86
C SER A 135 4.44 0.05 24.66
N LEU A 136 3.17 0.38 24.36
CA LEU A 136 2.01 -0.25 25.00
C LEU A 136 1.75 -1.67 24.48
N VAL A 137 2.29 -2.00 23.31
CA VAL A 137 2.03 -3.24 22.61
C VAL A 137 3.35 -3.98 22.42
N ARG A 138 3.34 -5.30 22.60
CA ARG A 138 4.53 -6.12 22.35
C ARG A 138 4.98 -5.92 20.91
N TRP A 139 6.27 -6.09 20.64
CA TRP A 139 6.84 -5.81 19.31
C TRP A 139 6.91 -7.05 18.39
N ASP A 140 6.76 -8.24 18.98
CA ASP A 140 7.10 -9.54 18.40
C ASP A 140 5.89 -10.44 18.15
N SER A 141 4.66 -9.92 18.16
CA SER A 141 3.45 -10.73 18.00
C SER A 141 3.47 -11.57 16.74
N LEU A 142 3.87 -10.98 15.60
CA LEU A 142 3.96 -11.72 14.34
C LEU A 142 5.02 -12.82 14.41
N ARG A 143 6.17 -12.51 15.02
CA ARG A 143 7.26 -13.47 15.19
C ARG A 143 6.81 -14.66 16.04
N GLU A 144 6.16 -14.38 17.16
CA GLU A 144 5.64 -15.38 18.09
C GLU A 144 4.52 -16.21 17.46
N ALA A 145 3.63 -15.59 16.67
CA ALA A 145 2.61 -16.31 15.92
C ALA A 145 3.23 -17.31 14.93
N LEU A 146 4.26 -16.90 14.18
CA LEU A 146 4.97 -17.79 13.26
C LEU A 146 5.73 -18.90 14.01
N LEU A 147 6.38 -18.58 15.14
CA LEU A 147 7.08 -19.55 15.99
C LEU A 147 6.14 -20.63 16.53
N ARG A 148 4.96 -20.25 17.01
CA ARG A 148 3.95 -21.18 17.56
C ARG A 148 3.47 -22.20 16.53
N VAL A 149 3.42 -21.80 15.25
CA VAL A 149 2.96 -22.66 14.15
C VAL A 149 4.07 -23.51 13.57
N ALA A 150 5.31 -23.01 13.55
CA ALA A 150 6.42 -23.62 12.83
C ALA A 150 6.78 -25.05 13.26
N GLY A 151 6.35 -25.56 14.42
CA GLY A 151 6.62 -26.95 14.84
C GLY A 151 8.10 -27.28 15.12
N GLY A 152 9.00 -26.30 15.01
CA GLY A 152 10.43 -26.43 15.27
C GLY A 152 11.25 -25.23 14.76
N PRO A 153 12.50 -25.05 15.21
CA PRO A 153 13.33 -23.91 14.83
C PRO A 153 13.73 -23.93 13.35
N GLU A 154 13.97 -25.09 12.74
CA GLU A 154 14.35 -25.23 11.32
C GLU A 154 13.20 -24.77 10.41
N LEU A 155 11.99 -25.23 10.72
CA LEU A 155 10.77 -24.83 10.02
C LEU A 155 10.48 -23.34 10.23
N PHE A 156 10.73 -22.81 11.43
CA PHE A 156 10.58 -21.37 11.67
C PHE A 156 11.54 -20.54 10.80
N LEU A 157 12.80 -20.97 10.70
CA LEU A 157 13.79 -20.30 9.85
C LEU A 157 13.39 -20.36 8.38
N SER A 158 12.86 -21.51 7.92
CA SER A 158 12.33 -21.66 6.58
C SER A 158 11.14 -20.73 6.33
N MET A 159 10.16 -20.72 7.24
CA MET A 159 8.98 -19.82 7.17
C MET A 159 9.39 -18.35 7.17
N ARG A 160 10.35 -17.96 8.00
CA ARG A 160 10.87 -16.58 8.05
C ARG A 160 11.57 -16.21 6.73
N GLY A 161 12.28 -17.15 6.10
CA GLY A 161 12.85 -16.97 4.76
C GLY A 161 11.76 -16.70 3.72
N THR A 162 10.72 -17.52 3.68
CA THR A 162 9.57 -17.36 2.79
C THR A 162 8.79 -16.07 3.06
N TYR A 163 8.60 -15.70 4.33
CA TYR A 163 8.03 -14.43 4.74
C TYR A 163 8.86 -13.25 4.22
N THR A 164 10.18 -13.29 4.36
CA THR A 164 11.09 -12.24 3.87
C THR A 164 10.98 -12.08 2.36
N ALA A 165 11.01 -13.19 1.61
CA ALA A 165 10.91 -13.19 0.16
C ALA A 165 9.57 -12.64 -0.34
N SER A 166 8.46 -13.12 0.25
CA SER A 166 7.12 -12.66 -0.11
C SER A 166 6.89 -11.21 0.28
N LEU A 167 7.36 -10.75 1.45
CA LEU A 167 7.29 -9.35 1.85
C LEU A 167 8.02 -8.44 0.87
N ALA A 168 9.22 -8.81 0.42
CA ALA A 168 9.97 -8.06 -0.57
C ALA A 168 9.25 -8.00 -1.93
N ALA A 169 8.78 -9.15 -2.43
CA ALA A 169 8.05 -9.24 -3.69
C ALA A 169 6.76 -8.39 -3.67
N VAL A 170 5.93 -8.56 -2.64
CA VAL A 170 4.65 -7.83 -2.46
C VAL A 170 4.87 -6.33 -2.32
N SER A 171 5.93 -5.91 -1.61
CA SER A 171 6.24 -4.50 -1.39
C SER A 171 6.68 -3.81 -2.69
N MET A 172 7.64 -4.39 -3.42
CA MET A 172 8.16 -3.81 -4.66
C MET A 172 7.16 -3.88 -5.81
N ALA A 173 6.52 -5.03 -6.02
CA ALA A 173 5.49 -5.21 -7.04
C ALA A 173 4.31 -4.28 -6.79
N GLY A 174 3.86 -4.21 -5.53
CA GLY A 174 2.76 -3.33 -5.12
C GLY A 174 3.09 -1.85 -5.26
N TYR A 175 4.33 -1.43 -5.03
CA TYR A 175 4.78 -0.04 -5.25
C TYR A 175 4.69 0.34 -6.74
N VAL A 176 5.19 -0.51 -7.63
CA VAL A 176 5.15 -0.29 -9.10
C VAL A 176 3.71 -0.28 -9.60
N ALA A 177 2.88 -1.24 -9.18
CA ALA A 177 1.45 -1.29 -9.49
C ALA A 177 0.66 -0.14 -8.83
N GLY A 178 1.24 0.54 -7.84
CA GLY A 178 0.58 1.61 -7.09
C GLY A 178 -0.56 1.13 -6.19
N VAL A 179 -0.56 -0.13 -5.75
CA VAL A 179 -1.61 -0.60 -4.82
C VAL A 179 -1.49 0.19 -3.51
N GLY A 180 -2.57 0.83 -3.07
CA GLY A 180 -2.57 1.90 -2.08
C GLY A 180 -3.43 1.70 -0.83
N ASP A 181 -4.24 0.64 -0.70
CA ASP A 181 -4.91 0.33 0.58
C ASP A 181 -4.28 -0.90 1.23
N ARG A 182 -3.38 -0.65 2.18
CA ARG A 182 -2.50 -1.66 2.75
C ARG A 182 -2.76 -1.85 4.25
N HIS A 183 -4.01 -1.79 4.67
CA HIS A 183 -4.37 -2.08 6.05
C HIS A 183 -4.10 -3.55 6.41
N THR A 184 -4.05 -3.86 7.71
CA THR A 184 -3.71 -5.20 8.21
C THR A 184 -4.68 -6.30 7.78
N ASP A 185 -5.92 -5.97 7.42
CA ASP A 185 -6.89 -6.96 6.90
C ASP A 185 -6.65 -7.33 5.41
N ASN A 186 -5.89 -6.54 4.65
CA ASN A 186 -5.58 -6.79 3.22
C ASN A 186 -4.33 -7.67 3.03
N PHE A 187 -3.78 -8.18 4.12
CA PHE A 187 -2.69 -9.12 4.09
C PHE A 187 -3.13 -10.38 4.81
N LEU A 188 -3.00 -11.50 4.12
CA LEU A 188 -3.10 -12.82 4.72
C LEU A 188 -1.69 -13.37 4.93
N VAL A 189 -1.52 -14.22 5.94
CA VAL A 189 -0.30 -14.98 6.16
C VAL A 189 -0.63 -16.44 6.04
N ASP A 190 0.05 -17.15 5.14
CA ASP A 190 -0.03 -18.61 5.04
C ASP A 190 0.69 -19.23 6.23
N LEU A 191 -0.07 -19.91 7.09
CA LEU A 191 0.48 -20.49 8.31
C LEU A 191 1.35 -21.72 8.04
N ASN A 192 1.23 -22.35 6.87
CA ASN A 192 2.08 -23.50 6.52
C ASN A 192 3.45 -23.08 6.01
N SER A 193 3.53 -21.96 5.28
CA SER A 193 4.74 -21.52 4.59
C SER A 193 5.34 -20.23 5.15
N GLY A 194 4.59 -19.44 5.91
CA GLY A 194 4.97 -18.09 6.32
C GLY A 194 4.80 -17.02 5.24
N ALA A 195 4.30 -17.37 4.04
CA ALA A 195 4.16 -16.43 2.94
C ALA A 195 3.12 -15.33 3.23
N LEU A 196 3.49 -14.08 2.94
CA LEU A 196 2.58 -12.94 2.94
C LEU A 196 1.80 -12.91 1.61
N VAL A 197 0.48 -12.84 1.69
CA VAL A 197 -0.43 -12.85 0.55
C VAL A 197 -1.27 -11.58 0.57
N PRO A 198 -1.04 -10.64 -0.35
CA PRO A 198 -1.88 -9.45 -0.44
C PRO A 198 -3.24 -9.84 -1.05
N ILE A 199 -4.32 -9.27 -0.54
CA ILE A 199 -5.69 -9.45 -1.05
C ILE A 199 -6.39 -8.10 -1.17
N ASP A 200 -7.54 -8.11 -1.86
CA ASP A 200 -8.50 -7.00 -1.93
C ASP A 200 -7.91 -5.71 -2.51
N PHE A 201 -7.89 -5.63 -3.84
CA PHE A 201 -7.23 -4.56 -4.58
C PHE A 201 -8.20 -3.57 -5.24
N GLY A 202 -9.49 -3.90 -5.25
CA GLY A 202 -10.58 -3.08 -5.78
C GLY A 202 -11.20 -2.12 -4.77
N GLN A 203 -11.90 -1.08 -5.27
CA GLN A 203 -12.75 -0.25 -4.41
C GLN A 203 -13.99 -1.04 -4.03
N ALA A 204 -14.21 -1.30 -2.74
CA ALA A 204 -15.52 -1.74 -2.26
C ALA A 204 -16.52 -0.57 -2.40
N PRO A 205 -17.53 -0.63 -3.28
CA PRO A 205 -18.57 0.37 -3.34
C PRO A 205 -19.68 -0.08 -2.39
N SER A 206 -19.46 -0.04 -1.08
CA SER A 206 -20.58 -0.21 -0.16
C SER A 206 -21.36 1.11 -0.05
N GLN A 207 -22.27 1.35 -0.99
CA GLN A 207 -23.39 2.28 -0.78
C GLN A 207 -24.18 1.96 0.52
N LEU A 208 -24.01 0.75 1.07
CA LEU A 208 -24.56 0.33 2.36
C LEU A 208 -23.73 0.77 3.58
N ALA A 209 -22.43 1.08 3.45
CA ALA A 209 -21.62 1.53 4.59
C ALA A 209 -21.88 2.99 4.97
N TYR A 210 -22.47 3.78 4.06
CA TYR A 210 -22.79 5.19 4.35
C TYR A 210 -23.89 5.37 5.40
N HIS A 211 -24.73 4.35 5.64
CA HIS A 211 -25.86 4.43 6.56
C HIS A 211 -25.64 3.80 7.94
N ILE A 212 -24.58 3.01 8.15
CA ILE A 212 -24.44 2.21 9.39
C ILE A 212 -23.22 2.64 10.25
N HIS A 213 -22.17 3.26 9.71
CA HIS A 213 -21.09 3.80 10.55
C HIS A 213 -20.23 4.85 9.82
N PRO A 214 -20.18 6.13 10.25
CA PRO A 214 -19.37 7.18 9.62
C PRO A 214 -17.84 7.03 9.79
N LEU A 215 -17.37 5.88 10.29
CA LEU A 215 -15.98 5.60 10.67
C LEU A 215 -15.33 4.43 9.91
N SER A 216 -16.07 3.80 8.99
CA SER A 216 -15.57 2.70 8.17
C SER A 216 -15.26 3.18 6.75
N CYS A 217 -14.12 3.86 6.58
CA CYS A 217 -13.49 3.97 5.26
C CYS A 217 -12.59 2.73 5.06
N HIS A 218 -13.22 1.60 4.73
CA HIS A 218 -12.53 0.38 4.27
C HIS A 218 -12.85 0.23 2.79
N ALA A 219 -12.03 0.84 1.93
CA ALA A 219 -12.20 0.76 0.48
C ALA A 219 -10.82 0.59 -0.15
N GLY A 220 -10.57 -0.59 -0.74
CA GLY A 220 -9.33 -0.90 -1.42
C GLY A 220 -9.00 0.15 -2.49
N TYR A 221 -7.80 0.71 -2.43
CA TYR A 221 -7.31 1.69 -3.40
C TYR A 221 -6.19 1.06 -4.21
N SER A 222 -6.27 1.12 -5.53
CA SER A 222 -5.19 0.71 -6.45
C SER A 222 -4.68 1.89 -7.29
N PHE A 223 -3.49 1.76 -7.86
CA PHE A 223 -2.84 2.77 -8.71
C PHE A 223 -2.69 4.19 -8.10
N GLY A 224 -2.27 4.31 -6.84
CA GLY A 224 -2.01 5.61 -6.18
C GLY A 224 -3.27 6.36 -5.76
N THR A 225 -4.45 5.75 -5.92
CA THR A 225 -5.75 6.38 -5.61
C THR A 225 -5.88 6.77 -4.14
N ALA A 226 -5.27 6.02 -3.22
CA ALA A 226 -5.22 6.39 -1.80
C ALA A 226 -4.55 7.76 -1.59
N VAL A 227 -3.45 8.00 -2.30
CA VAL A 227 -2.67 9.24 -2.23
C VAL A 227 -3.40 10.41 -2.90
N GLN A 228 -4.11 10.13 -4.00
CA GLN A 228 -4.75 11.15 -4.85
C GLN A 228 -6.17 11.52 -4.40
N VAL A 229 -6.91 10.60 -3.76
CA VAL A 229 -8.36 10.75 -3.54
C VAL A 229 -8.74 10.81 -2.05
N LEU A 230 -7.95 10.25 -1.13
CA LEU A 230 -8.29 10.27 0.29
C LEU A 230 -8.13 11.64 0.93
N PRO A 231 -9.05 12.08 1.81
CA PRO A 231 -8.87 13.31 2.59
C PRO A 231 -7.60 13.30 3.44
N ILE A 232 -7.16 12.12 3.88
CA ILE A 232 -5.93 11.88 4.63
C ILE A 232 -5.04 11.04 3.72
N PRO A 233 -3.95 11.59 3.17
CA PRO A 233 -3.13 10.87 2.21
C PRO A 233 -2.31 9.76 2.89
N GLU A 234 -2.12 8.64 2.19
CA GLU A 234 -1.13 7.62 2.55
C GLU A 234 0.26 8.04 2.06
N LEU A 235 1.22 8.15 2.97
CA LEU A 235 2.55 8.71 2.67
C LEU A 235 3.66 7.65 2.63
N MET A 236 3.31 6.38 2.82
CA MET A 236 4.22 5.24 2.71
C MET A 236 4.03 4.52 1.36
N PRO A 237 5.10 4.02 0.72
CA PRO A 237 5.00 3.29 -0.55
C PRO A 237 4.40 1.88 -0.37
N PHE A 238 4.56 1.28 0.81
CA PHE A 238 4.01 -0.01 1.21
C PHE A 238 4.00 -0.13 2.74
N ARG A 239 3.25 -1.10 3.27
CA ARG A 239 3.21 -1.37 4.71
C ARG A 239 4.48 -2.10 5.15
N LEU A 240 5.26 -1.47 6.02
CA LEU A 240 6.36 -2.09 6.76
C LEU A 240 6.39 -1.52 8.18
N THR A 241 5.58 -2.08 9.07
CA THR A 241 5.43 -1.59 10.45
C THR A 241 6.32 -2.35 11.43
N ARG A 242 6.26 -1.95 12.71
CA ARG A 242 7.09 -2.52 13.78
C ARG A 242 6.91 -4.03 13.92
N GLN A 243 5.68 -4.54 13.85
CA GLN A 243 5.42 -5.98 13.90
C GLN A 243 6.01 -6.73 12.70
N MET A 244 5.88 -6.15 11.51
CA MET A 244 6.37 -6.77 10.28
C MET A 244 7.90 -6.86 10.26
N SER A 245 8.57 -5.80 10.72
CA SER A 245 10.03 -5.80 10.92
C SER A 245 10.45 -6.69 12.10
N GLY A 246 9.62 -6.76 13.15
CA GLY A 246 9.84 -7.62 14.32
C GLY A 246 9.90 -9.10 13.98
N ALA A 247 9.14 -9.56 12.99
CA ALA A 247 9.20 -10.95 12.49
C ALA A 247 10.59 -11.35 11.94
N LEU A 248 11.40 -10.38 11.51
CA LEU A 248 12.72 -10.62 10.92
C LEU A 248 13.86 -10.64 11.94
N GLN A 249 13.59 -10.22 13.18
CA GLN A 249 14.59 -10.23 14.25
C GLN A 249 15.10 -11.66 14.56
N PRO A 250 16.36 -11.81 15.02
CA PRO A 250 17.27 -10.76 15.55
C PRO A 250 18.07 -9.98 14.49
N HIS A 251 17.94 -10.31 13.21
CA HIS A 251 18.60 -9.55 12.15
C HIS A 251 17.93 -8.19 11.97
N ASP A 252 18.70 -7.20 11.52
CA ASP A 252 18.11 -5.94 11.08
C ASP A 252 17.20 -6.18 9.87
N ALA A 253 15.94 -5.77 10.00
CA ALA A 253 14.92 -5.98 8.99
C ALA A 253 15.27 -5.29 7.68
N LEU A 254 15.83 -4.07 7.74
CA LEU A 254 16.18 -3.29 6.55
C LEU A 254 17.32 -3.94 5.78
N ALA A 255 18.40 -4.32 6.49
CA ALA A 255 19.51 -5.04 5.88
C ALA A 255 19.10 -6.39 5.27
N LEU A 256 18.16 -7.11 5.90
CA LEU A 256 17.68 -8.40 5.39
C LEU A 256 16.77 -8.25 4.16
N LEU A 257 15.95 -7.18 4.11
CA LEU A 257 15.02 -6.92 3.01
C LEU A 257 15.67 -6.26 1.80
N GLN A 258 16.77 -5.53 1.97
CA GLN A 258 17.40 -4.79 0.88
C GLN A 258 17.81 -5.70 -0.30
N PRO A 259 18.57 -6.81 -0.12
CA PRO A 259 18.93 -7.68 -1.24
C PRO A 259 17.74 -8.26 -2.03
N PRO A 260 16.72 -8.90 -1.39
CA PRO A 260 15.58 -9.41 -2.15
C PRO A 260 14.76 -8.28 -2.80
N CYS A 261 14.58 -7.12 -2.15
CA CYS A 261 13.91 -5.98 -2.77
C CYS A 261 14.67 -5.45 -4.00
N THR A 262 16.01 -5.38 -3.94
CA THR A 262 16.86 -4.99 -5.07
C THR A 262 16.75 -5.98 -6.22
N LEU A 263 16.70 -7.29 -5.96
CA LEU A 263 16.47 -8.30 -7.00
C LEU A 263 15.10 -8.13 -7.67
N VAL A 264 14.03 -7.95 -6.88
CA VAL A 264 12.69 -7.70 -7.43
C VAL A 264 12.67 -6.43 -8.27
N MET A 265 13.19 -5.31 -7.74
CA MET A 265 13.17 -4.05 -8.47
C MET A 265 14.03 -4.11 -9.74
N THR A 266 15.14 -4.84 -9.72
CA THR A 266 15.95 -5.11 -10.92
C THR A 266 15.12 -5.87 -11.95
N ALA A 267 14.39 -6.92 -11.54
CA ALA A 267 13.49 -7.68 -12.40
C ALA A 267 12.47 -6.80 -13.12
N LEU A 268 11.79 -5.97 -12.32
CA LEU A 268 10.72 -5.11 -12.82
C LEU A 268 11.26 -4.03 -13.76
N ARG A 269 12.40 -3.42 -13.43
CA ARG A 269 13.05 -2.40 -14.28
C ARG A 269 13.60 -2.99 -15.58
N SER A 270 14.12 -4.22 -15.57
CA SER A 270 14.53 -4.92 -16.79
C SER A 270 13.34 -5.25 -17.70
N GLY A 271 12.18 -5.57 -17.12
CA GLY A 271 10.93 -5.83 -17.86
C GLY A 271 10.03 -4.60 -18.06
N LYS A 272 10.54 -3.38 -17.89
CA LYS A 272 9.74 -2.15 -17.85
C LYS A 272 8.84 -1.95 -19.07
N ASP A 273 9.30 -2.32 -20.27
CA ASP A 273 8.56 -2.08 -21.51
C ASP A 273 7.34 -3.02 -21.61
N ILE A 274 7.47 -4.25 -21.10
CA ILE A 274 6.38 -5.22 -20.98
C ILE A 274 5.35 -4.71 -19.96
N LEU A 275 5.83 -4.27 -18.79
CA LEU A 275 4.97 -3.75 -17.73
C LEU A 275 4.24 -2.47 -18.18
N GLU A 276 4.92 -1.53 -18.84
CA GLU A 276 4.33 -0.31 -19.38
C GLU A 276 3.25 -0.62 -20.41
N GLY A 277 3.51 -1.57 -21.32
CA GLY A 277 2.52 -2.00 -22.30
C GLY A 277 1.25 -2.58 -21.65
N ILE A 278 1.41 -3.50 -20.70
CA ILE A 278 0.29 -4.15 -20.02
C ILE A 278 -0.49 -3.16 -19.15
N MET A 279 0.19 -2.36 -18.35
CA MET A 279 -0.43 -1.32 -17.54
C MET A 279 -1.15 -0.27 -18.41
N GLY A 280 -0.58 0.08 -19.57
CA GLY A 280 -1.20 0.98 -20.54
C GLY A 280 -2.49 0.42 -21.15
N VAL A 281 -2.55 -0.89 -21.42
CA VAL A 281 -3.78 -1.57 -21.88
C VAL A 281 -4.80 -1.62 -20.75
N PHE A 282 -4.41 -2.10 -19.57
CA PHE A 282 -5.30 -2.24 -18.43
C PHE A 282 -5.94 -0.91 -18.07
N MET A 283 -5.16 0.17 -17.97
CA MET A 283 -5.68 1.48 -17.57
C MET A 283 -6.58 2.15 -18.59
N ARG A 284 -6.57 1.71 -19.86
CA ARG A 284 -7.47 2.23 -20.91
C ARG A 284 -8.79 1.45 -21.01
N GLU A 285 -8.94 0.34 -20.29
CA GLU A 285 -10.22 -0.34 -20.20
C GLU A 285 -11.21 0.51 -19.37
N PRO A 286 -12.41 0.84 -19.87
CA PRO A 286 -13.36 1.68 -19.13
C PRO A 286 -13.99 0.88 -17.98
N LEU A 287 -13.35 0.89 -16.82
CA LEU A 287 -13.91 0.38 -15.57
C LEU A 287 -14.84 1.44 -14.95
N LEU A 288 -15.95 1.01 -14.34
CA LEU A 288 -16.95 1.95 -13.80
C LEU A 288 -16.35 2.81 -12.67
N ASP A 289 -15.38 2.27 -11.95
CA ASP A 289 -14.72 2.93 -10.84
C ASP A 289 -13.78 4.06 -11.30
N TRP A 290 -13.05 3.89 -12.40
CA TRP A 290 -12.23 4.99 -12.95
C TRP A 290 -13.07 6.13 -13.50
N GLN A 291 -14.24 5.81 -14.08
CA GLN A 291 -15.21 6.81 -14.49
C GLN A 291 -15.80 7.57 -13.28
N ARG A 292 -16.03 6.90 -12.14
CA ARG A 292 -16.46 7.55 -10.90
C ARG A 292 -15.34 8.40 -10.29
N GLU A 293 -14.12 7.88 -10.21
CA GLU A 293 -12.93 8.60 -9.72
C GLU A 293 -12.71 9.89 -10.51
N ALA A 294 -12.70 9.81 -11.84
CA ALA A 294 -12.54 10.95 -12.73
C ALA A 294 -13.61 12.01 -12.46
N ARG A 295 -14.89 11.62 -12.32
CA ARG A 295 -15.99 12.55 -11.98
C ARG A 295 -15.76 13.26 -10.64
N VAL A 296 -15.27 12.55 -9.61
CA VAL A 296 -15.00 13.13 -8.28
C VAL A 296 -13.81 14.10 -8.31
N VAL A 297 -12.75 13.77 -9.06
CA VAL A 297 -11.58 14.63 -9.23
C VAL A 297 -11.95 15.92 -9.98
N ASN A 298 -12.83 15.83 -10.99
CA ASN A 298 -13.27 16.99 -11.77
C ASN A 298 -14.28 17.88 -11.08
N ALA A 299 -15.25 17.31 -10.36
CA ALA A 299 -16.25 18.09 -9.63
C ALA A 299 -15.61 19.05 -8.61
N LYS A 300 -14.38 18.75 -8.17
CA LYS A 300 -13.60 19.59 -7.25
C LYS A 300 -12.67 20.60 -7.96
N ARG A 301 -12.46 20.49 -9.27
CA ARG A 301 -11.67 21.44 -10.08
C ARG A 301 -12.49 22.67 -10.52
N SER A 302 -13.82 22.60 -10.52
CA SER A 302 -14.72 23.70 -10.87
C SER A 302 -15.26 24.38 -9.59
N VAL A 303 -14.81 25.59 -9.20
CA VAL A 303 -15.48 26.93 -9.29
C VAL A 303 -14.82 27.86 -8.22
N PRO A 304 -14.69 29.20 -8.38
CA PRO A 304 -15.55 30.08 -9.16
C PRO A 304 -14.96 30.86 -10.34
N ALA A 305 -15.92 31.13 -11.24
CA ALA A 305 -15.86 32.00 -12.40
C ALA A 305 -15.36 33.41 -12.06
N SER A 306 -14.23 33.77 -12.64
CA SER A 306 -13.88 35.15 -13.01
C SER A 306 -12.84 35.07 -14.12
N ALA A 307 -12.91 36.01 -15.07
CA ALA A 307 -12.18 36.08 -16.34
C ALA A 307 -12.67 35.12 -17.44
N LYS A 308 -13.72 35.58 -18.15
CA LYS A 308 -13.82 35.32 -19.59
C LYS A 308 -12.62 35.97 -20.29
N ASP A 309 -12.19 35.35 -21.38
CA ASP A 309 -11.29 35.86 -22.43
C ASP A 309 -9.84 35.35 -22.38
N ALA A 310 -9.64 34.16 -22.96
CA ALA A 310 -8.57 33.85 -23.91
C ALA A 310 -8.74 32.40 -24.39
N VAL A 311 -9.48 32.21 -25.48
CA VAL A 311 -9.58 30.91 -26.17
C VAL A 311 -8.39 30.82 -27.14
N SER A 312 -7.43 29.95 -26.85
CA SER A 312 -6.62 29.32 -27.90
C SER A 312 -6.12 27.92 -27.51
N ALA A 313 -6.61 26.94 -28.25
CA ALA A 313 -5.95 25.69 -28.66
C ALA A 313 -5.31 24.77 -27.59
N ALA A 314 -6.10 24.30 -26.62
CA ALA A 314 -5.85 23.01 -25.98
C ALA A 314 -7.11 22.15 -26.16
N GLU A 315 -7.06 21.24 -27.13
CA GLU A 315 -8.12 20.29 -27.41
C GLU A 315 -8.46 19.45 -26.17
N THR A 316 -9.75 19.24 -26.00
CA THR A 316 -10.46 18.60 -24.90
C THR A 316 -10.02 17.14 -24.69
N ALA A 317 -9.04 16.90 -23.82
CA ALA A 317 -8.80 15.57 -23.27
C ALA A 317 -9.93 15.22 -22.29
N ASP A 318 -10.55 14.03 -22.43
CA ASP A 318 -11.49 13.52 -21.41
C ASP A 318 -10.75 13.47 -20.07
N PRO A 319 -11.27 14.09 -19.01
CA PRO A 319 -10.64 14.01 -17.71
C PRO A 319 -10.41 12.59 -17.16
N ALA A 320 -11.20 11.60 -17.59
CA ALA A 320 -10.95 10.20 -17.27
C ALA A 320 -9.65 9.71 -17.91
N ASP A 321 -9.39 10.10 -19.16
CA ASP A 321 -8.15 9.81 -19.88
C ASP A 321 -6.95 10.51 -19.23
N MET A 322 -7.13 11.73 -18.72
CA MET A 322 -6.06 12.42 -17.98
C MET A 322 -5.64 11.68 -16.70
N HIS A 323 -6.61 11.15 -15.94
CA HIS A 323 -6.34 10.42 -14.69
C HIS A 323 -5.65 9.08 -14.95
N VAL A 324 -6.12 8.37 -15.98
CA VAL A 324 -5.50 7.13 -16.49
C VAL A 324 -4.06 7.38 -16.94
N ASN A 325 -3.82 8.40 -17.75
CA ASN A 325 -2.49 8.72 -18.26
C ASN A 325 -1.52 9.09 -17.13
N LEU A 326 -1.98 9.79 -16.09
CA LEU A 326 -1.16 10.10 -14.92
C LEU A 326 -0.72 8.83 -14.18
N LYS A 327 -1.61 7.84 -14.02
CA LYS A 327 -1.30 6.57 -13.35
C LYS A 327 -0.28 5.74 -14.15
N VAL A 328 -0.41 5.69 -15.48
CA VAL A 328 0.57 5.04 -16.38
C VAL A 328 1.93 5.74 -16.29
N ASP A 329 1.93 7.08 -16.35
CA ASP A 329 3.16 7.87 -16.28
C ASP A 329 3.88 7.67 -14.93
N ASN A 330 3.15 7.68 -13.82
CA ASN A 330 3.75 7.39 -12.52
C ASN A 330 4.40 6.01 -12.47
N ALA A 331 3.74 4.97 -12.99
CA ALA A 331 4.32 3.63 -13.05
C ALA A 331 5.59 3.59 -13.91
N ARG A 332 5.58 4.27 -15.06
CA ARG A 332 6.77 4.43 -15.92
C ARG A 332 7.92 5.13 -15.19
N ARG A 333 7.63 6.20 -14.45
CA ARG A 333 8.62 6.97 -13.70
C ARG A 333 9.22 6.18 -12.54
N LYS A 334 8.39 5.37 -11.85
CA LYS A 334 8.85 4.39 -10.85
C LYS A 334 9.84 3.41 -11.47
N LEU A 335 9.54 2.85 -12.63
CA LEU A 335 10.43 1.93 -13.36
C LEU A 335 11.67 2.62 -13.97
N ALA A 336 11.58 3.91 -14.26
CA ALA A 336 12.71 4.71 -14.75
C ALA A 336 13.75 5.04 -13.66
N GLY A 337 13.43 4.80 -12.39
CA GLY A 337 14.31 5.12 -11.26
C GLY A 337 14.19 6.58 -10.79
N GLU A 338 13.05 7.24 -11.01
CA GLU A 338 12.81 8.54 -10.38
C GLU A 338 12.67 8.42 -8.86
N HIS A 339 12.98 9.52 -8.16
CA HIS A 339 13.01 9.54 -6.71
C HIS A 339 11.61 9.27 -6.11
N PRO A 340 11.43 8.27 -5.23
CA PRO A 340 10.10 7.90 -4.71
C PRO A 340 9.33 9.04 -4.06
N ALA A 341 10.01 9.89 -3.30
CA ALA A 341 9.39 11.07 -2.67
C ALA A 341 8.87 12.08 -3.69
N ASP A 342 9.55 12.26 -4.83
CA ASP A 342 9.12 13.22 -5.86
C ASP A 342 7.92 12.69 -6.64
N ILE A 343 7.89 11.39 -6.94
CA ILE A 343 6.72 10.74 -7.55
C ILE A 343 5.51 10.90 -6.62
N MET A 344 5.67 10.59 -5.32
CA MET A 344 4.59 10.75 -4.35
C MET A 344 4.12 12.20 -4.21
N LEU A 345 5.03 13.17 -4.22
CA LEU A 345 4.63 14.58 -4.18
C LEU A 345 3.85 14.99 -5.42
N GLN A 346 4.20 14.49 -6.59
CA GLN A 346 3.42 14.78 -7.79
C GLN A 346 2.03 14.13 -7.74
N GLU A 347 1.92 12.91 -7.21
CA GLU A 347 0.63 12.27 -6.92
C GLU A 347 -0.21 13.11 -5.96
N LEU A 348 0.38 13.57 -4.84
CA LEU A 348 -0.30 14.39 -3.84
C LEU A 348 -0.69 15.77 -4.37
N ALA A 349 0.11 16.38 -5.24
CA ALA A 349 -0.11 17.73 -5.75
C ALA A 349 -1.46 17.88 -6.47
N THR A 350 -1.94 16.80 -7.10
CA THR A 350 -3.24 16.76 -7.81
C THR A 350 -4.40 17.22 -6.93
N LYS A 351 -4.38 16.87 -5.65
CA LYS A 351 -5.44 17.20 -4.68
C LYS A 351 -4.99 18.16 -3.59
N HIS A 352 -3.78 17.97 -3.08
CA HIS A 352 -3.26 18.69 -1.92
C HIS A 352 -2.38 19.90 -2.28
N GLY A 353 -2.04 20.10 -3.56
CA GLY A 353 -1.13 21.17 -4.00
C GLY A 353 -1.56 22.59 -3.59
N ASN A 354 -2.88 22.83 -3.51
CA ASN A 354 -3.45 24.13 -3.16
C ASN A 354 -3.96 24.21 -1.71
N THR A 355 -3.62 23.23 -0.88
CA THR A 355 -4.11 23.16 0.51
C THR A 355 -3.13 23.81 1.49
N ALA A 356 -3.64 24.25 2.65
CA ALA A 356 -2.83 24.98 3.63
C ALA A 356 -1.67 24.15 4.21
N HIS A 357 -1.78 22.81 4.21
CA HIS A 357 -0.76 21.89 4.73
C HIS A 357 0.22 21.39 3.66
N TRP A 358 0.15 21.89 2.43
CA TRP A 358 1.00 21.42 1.32
C TRP A 358 2.50 21.49 1.61
N GLN A 359 2.97 22.63 2.13
CA GLN A 359 4.39 22.80 2.49
C GLN A 359 4.84 21.81 3.57
N ALA A 360 3.97 21.51 4.53
CA ALA A 360 4.25 20.52 5.57
C ALA A 360 4.33 19.11 4.98
N LEU A 361 3.42 18.75 4.06
CA LEU A 361 3.49 17.47 3.35
C LEU A 361 4.78 17.33 2.55
N GLN A 362 5.20 18.39 1.84
CA GLN A 362 6.48 18.39 1.11
C GLN A 362 7.66 18.12 2.03
N ALA A 363 7.74 18.79 3.17
CA ALA A 363 8.81 18.56 4.15
C ALA A 363 8.79 17.14 4.72
N ILE A 364 7.62 16.61 5.05
CA ILE A 364 7.47 15.26 5.62
C ILE A 364 7.87 14.17 4.61
N VAL A 365 7.40 14.27 3.37
CA VAL A 365 7.64 13.27 2.32
C VAL A 365 9.10 13.28 1.86
N LYS A 366 9.69 14.47 1.65
CA LYS A 366 11.13 14.58 1.31
C LYS A 366 12.04 14.08 2.43
N GLY A 367 11.62 14.23 3.69
CA GLY A 367 12.41 13.85 4.85
C GLY A 367 13.54 14.84 5.14
N ASP A 368 14.39 14.48 6.09
CA ASP A 368 15.53 15.28 6.56
C ASP A 368 16.83 14.51 6.34
N ALA A 369 17.83 15.12 5.70
CA ALA A 369 19.11 14.49 5.37
C ALA A 369 19.88 13.98 6.61
N ASN A 370 19.61 14.54 7.80
CA ASN A 370 20.22 14.06 9.04
C ASN A 370 19.64 12.73 9.54
N HIS A 371 18.44 12.37 9.06
CA HIS A 371 17.66 11.26 9.60
C HIS A 371 17.21 10.24 8.56
N ASN A 372 17.05 10.66 7.31
CA ASN A 372 16.38 9.93 6.27
C ASN A 372 17.31 9.79 5.06
N TYR A 373 17.59 8.56 4.67
CA TYR A 373 18.46 8.28 3.53
C TYR A 373 17.91 8.90 2.24
N ARG A 374 16.58 8.88 2.04
CA ARG A 374 15.96 9.46 0.84
C ARG A 374 16.27 10.95 0.66
N ALA A 375 16.42 11.71 1.74
CA ALA A 375 16.78 13.12 1.67
C ALA A 375 18.25 13.34 1.24
N THR A 376 19.14 12.37 1.49
CA THR A 376 20.57 12.45 1.17
C THR A 376 20.88 12.23 -0.31
N VAL A 377 20.00 11.52 -1.03
CA VAL A 377 20.15 11.18 -2.45
C VAL A 377 19.18 11.93 -3.35
N MET A 378 18.51 12.98 -2.84
CA MET A 378 17.69 13.86 -3.65
C MET A 378 18.56 14.62 -4.65
N SER A 379 18.50 14.21 -5.91
CA SER A 379 19.21 14.82 -7.02
C SER A 379 18.32 14.85 -8.26
N ASN A 380 18.68 15.68 -9.25
CA ASN A 380 17.99 15.68 -10.55
C ASN A 380 18.33 14.44 -11.42
N GLN A 381 19.10 13.48 -10.88
CA GLN A 381 19.51 12.28 -11.59
C GLN A 381 18.62 11.09 -11.22
N LYS A 382 18.48 10.15 -12.15
CA LYS A 382 17.77 8.89 -11.92
C LYS A 382 18.57 8.02 -10.96
N LEU A 383 17.89 7.43 -9.99
CA LEU A 383 18.46 6.54 -9.01
C LEU A 383 18.82 5.18 -9.65
N ASN A 384 19.95 4.62 -9.19
CA ASN A 384 20.20 3.20 -9.38
C ASN A 384 19.19 2.37 -8.56
N VAL A 385 19.18 1.06 -8.76
CA VAL A 385 18.18 0.18 -8.13
C VAL A 385 18.34 0.14 -6.61
N ASP A 386 19.58 0.11 -6.11
CA ASP A 386 19.86 0.01 -4.68
C ASP A 386 19.41 1.27 -3.93
N ASP A 387 19.79 2.45 -4.42
CA ASP A 387 19.40 3.73 -3.83
C ASP A 387 17.87 3.89 -3.84
N GLN A 388 17.22 3.49 -4.94
CA GLN A 388 15.76 3.52 -5.04
C GLN A 388 15.10 2.63 -3.98
N VAL A 389 15.58 1.39 -3.80
CA VAL A 389 15.07 0.45 -2.80
C VAL A 389 15.31 0.98 -1.38
N ARG A 390 16.50 1.53 -1.10
CA ARG A 390 16.82 2.13 0.20
C ARG A 390 15.92 3.32 0.51
N CYS A 391 15.64 4.18 -0.47
CA CYS A 391 14.68 5.28 -0.30
C CYS A 391 13.27 4.78 0.02
N LEU A 392 12.83 3.72 -0.65
CA LEU A 392 11.51 3.12 -0.43
C LEU A 392 11.39 2.52 0.98
N LEU A 393 12.40 1.78 1.42
CA LEU A 393 12.45 1.19 2.76
C LEU A 393 12.52 2.26 3.85
N ASP A 394 13.35 3.29 3.67
CA ASP A 394 13.42 4.47 4.56
C ASP A 394 12.06 5.17 4.66
N GLN A 395 11.40 5.43 3.53
CA GLN A 395 10.10 6.08 3.53
C GLN A 395 9.00 5.22 4.16
N ALA A 396 9.00 3.91 3.92
CA ALA A 396 8.01 2.98 4.47
C ALA A 396 8.11 2.82 5.99
N THR A 397 9.29 3.03 6.55
CA THR A 397 9.57 2.83 7.99
C THR A 397 9.76 4.13 8.78
N ASP A 398 9.67 5.30 8.13
CA ASP A 398 9.88 6.59 8.78
C ASP A 398 8.85 6.85 9.89
N PRO A 399 9.27 6.94 11.17
CA PRO A 399 8.38 7.23 12.29
C PRO A 399 7.65 8.58 12.15
N ASN A 400 8.21 9.56 11.43
CA ASN A 400 7.57 10.84 11.17
C ASN A 400 6.43 10.74 10.15
N ILE A 401 6.46 9.73 9.26
CA ILE A 401 5.35 9.41 8.34
C ILE A 401 4.31 8.56 9.06
N LEU A 402 4.75 7.46 9.68
CA LEU A 402 3.88 6.52 10.39
C LEU A 402 3.11 7.20 11.53
N GLY A 403 3.74 8.10 12.27
CA GLY A 403 3.11 8.86 13.36
C GLY A 403 2.02 9.83 12.92
N ARG A 404 1.86 10.07 11.61
CA ARG A 404 0.87 10.99 11.02
C ARG A 404 -0.15 10.31 10.12
N SER A 405 -0.07 8.99 10.01
CA SER A 405 -0.94 8.20 9.14
C SER A 405 -2.36 8.09 9.69
N TRP A 406 -3.30 7.68 8.84
CA TRP A 406 -4.69 7.50 9.27
C TRP A 406 -4.80 6.49 10.43
N GLN A 407 -5.60 6.81 11.45
CA GLN A 407 -5.69 6.01 12.67
C GLN A 407 -6.17 4.57 12.42
N GLY A 408 -7.05 4.35 11.45
CA GLY A 408 -7.51 3.00 11.11
C GLY A 408 -6.50 2.17 10.34
N TRP A 409 -5.43 2.79 9.79
CA TRP A 409 -4.30 2.07 9.20
C TRP A 409 -3.43 1.40 10.27
N LYS A 410 -3.60 1.79 11.54
CA LYS A 410 -2.87 1.29 12.72
C LYS A 410 -1.35 1.22 12.48
N PRO A 411 -0.68 2.38 12.31
CA PRO A 411 0.75 2.43 11.97
C PRO A 411 1.68 1.99 13.11
N TRP A 412 1.17 2.01 14.34
CA TRP A 412 1.90 1.60 15.53
C TRP A 412 1.95 0.07 15.71
N LEU A 413 1.14 -0.67 14.95
CA LEU A 413 1.11 -2.12 14.90
C LEU A 413 1.98 -2.59 13.74
#